data_AF-A0A426CIT0-F1
#
_entry.id   AF-A0A426CIT0-F1
#
_cell.length_a   1.000
_cell.length_b   1.000
_cell.length_c   1.000
_cell.angle_alpha   90.00
_cell.angle_beta   90.00
_cell.angle_gamma   90.00
#
_symmetry.space_group_name_H-M   'P 1'
#
loop_
_entity.id
_entity.type
_entity.pdbx_description
1 polymer ?
#
loop_
_entity_poly.entity_id
_entity_poly.type
_entity_poly.pdbx_seq_one_letter_code
_entity_poly.pdbx_strand_id
1 'polypeptide(L)'
;MTPRLLLLILCLCSPVLADVETWTDQQGRTMQAELLDVNEHRNWAEFRKEQNDRRYRVLISTLSDADQERVHAAALRFAAQREERRRSPAADTSTAGPAAPAQAQTDQAPPSAKTKPTPDPKDAAKPASNAPRLPSVTHNLSELLVTLKDKAFVPVPPDTLKPLKFYGIYFAAGWSGASRKFTPELVAAYPALKAAYPEFEIIFVSADESEPEMLAFMTEEKMPWPAVGYENIKIATSVRKHRSKGVPNLVFVNAHGKLLASSYVKVKPPEAPHDASSHPPPPPPPVPPRPTPSSPATPKDAPPAQSAAAKDAAPTAPAAPKEIDVYEGPHKVLAFIREYLANPPPPPKPVRRPSPAKTSSTSTDTTKTK
;
A
#
# COMPACT_ATOMS: atom_id res chain seq x y z
N MET A 1 59.22 -36.93 33.52
CA MET A 1 58.05 -37.73 33.13
C MET A 1 56.81 -37.14 33.77
N THR A 2 55.99 -36.43 33.00
CA THR A 2 54.65 -35.98 33.40
C THR A 2 53.74 -36.12 32.17
N PRO A 3 52.64 -36.88 32.27
CA PRO A 3 51.66 -37.04 31.20
C PRO A 3 50.49 -36.04 31.34
N ARG A 4 49.79 -35.83 30.22
CA ARG A 4 48.36 -35.43 30.08
C ARG A 4 47.88 -34.19 30.87
N LEU A 5 47.39 -33.18 30.14
CA LEU A 5 45.94 -32.93 30.10
C LEU A 5 45.57 -32.09 28.88
N LEU A 6 44.91 -32.75 27.93
CA LEU A 6 44.18 -32.15 26.83
C LEU A 6 42.96 -31.45 27.44
N LEU A 7 43.00 -30.13 27.63
CA LEU A 7 41.83 -29.37 28.05
C LEU A 7 41.05 -28.98 26.79
N LEU A 8 40.13 -29.86 26.43
CA LEU A 8 38.97 -29.57 25.60
C LEU A 8 38.30 -28.30 26.16
N ILE A 9 38.53 -27.15 25.52
CA ILE A 9 37.62 -26.03 25.63
C ILE A 9 36.44 -26.38 24.72
N LEU A 10 35.58 -27.26 25.24
CA LEU A 10 34.16 -27.29 24.93
C LEU A 10 33.61 -25.96 25.43
N CYS A 11 33.81 -24.90 24.65
CA CYS A 11 33.00 -23.71 24.78
C CYS A 11 31.62 -24.15 24.31
N LEU A 12 30.80 -24.50 25.29
CA LEU A 12 29.38 -24.77 25.15
C LEU A 12 28.79 -23.65 24.29
N CYS A 13 28.59 -23.90 23.00
CA CYS A 13 27.46 -23.34 22.29
C CYS A 13 26.23 -23.89 23.01
N SER A 14 25.87 -23.28 24.14
CA SER A 14 24.48 -23.26 24.52
C SER A 14 23.78 -22.62 23.33
N PRO A 15 22.93 -23.33 22.57
CA PRO A 15 21.96 -22.62 21.77
C PRO A 15 21.22 -21.76 22.79
N VAL A 16 21.34 -20.43 22.66
CA VAL A 16 20.37 -19.55 23.30
C VAL A 16 19.05 -20.04 22.76
N LEU A 17 18.33 -20.83 23.56
CA LEU A 17 16.94 -21.14 23.30
C LEU A 17 16.30 -19.76 23.21
N ALA A 18 15.93 -19.43 21.99
CA ALA A 18 15.15 -18.28 21.65
C ALA A 18 13.82 -18.44 22.40
N ASP A 19 13.74 -17.89 23.62
CA ASP A 19 12.60 -18.09 24.47
C ASP A 19 11.37 -17.45 23.82
N VAL A 20 10.42 -18.31 23.44
CA VAL A 20 9.09 -17.90 23.03
C VAL A 20 8.40 -17.34 24.27
N GLU A 21 8.10 -16.04 24.24
CA GLU A 21 7.43 -15.34 25.34
C GLU A 21 6.00 -14.99 24.96
N THR A 22 5.14 -14.83 25.96
CA THR A 22 3.79 -14.29 25.77
C THR A 22 3.88 -12.78 25.65
N TRP A 23 3.44 -12.22 24.52
CA TRP A 23 3.34 -10.78 24.26
C TRP A 23 1.88 -10.37 24.20
N THR A 24 1.56 -9.23 24.76
CA THR A 24 0.20 -8.71 24.95
C THR A 24 0.07 -7.36 24.27
N ASP A 25 -1.04 -7.13 23.57
CA ASP A 25 -1.35 -5.83 23.00
C ASP A 25 -2.15 -4.93 23.96
N GLN A 26 -2.38 -3.67 23.57
CA GLN A 26 -3.17 -2.71 24.36
C GLN A 26 -4.63 -3.14 24.61
N GLN A 27 -5.13 -4.13 23.87
CA GLN A 27 -6.49 -4.68 24.02
C GLN A 27 -6.50 -5.94 24.90
N GLY A 28 -5.35 -6.33 25.47
CA GLY A 28 -5.22 -7.53 26.30
C GLY A 28 -5.12 -8.83 25.50
N ARG A 29 -4.96 -8.77 24.17
CA ARG A 29 -4.80 -9.98 23.35
C ARG A 29 -3.37 -10.45 23.40
N THR A 30 -3.18 -11.75 23.63
CA THR A 30 -1.87 -12.37 23.80
C THR A 30 -1.41 -13.14 22.57
N MET A 31 -0.10 -13.19 22.32
CA MET A 31 0.53 -14.07 21.33
C MET A 31 1.79 -14.71 21.91
N GLN A 32 2.02 -15.99 21.60
CA GLN A 32 3.30 -16.66 21.88
C GLN A 32 4.25 -16.40 20.72
N ALA A 33 5.33 -15.67 20.99
CA ALA A 33 6.31 -15.33 19.97
C ALA A 33 7.71 -15.09 20.55
N GLU A 34 8.71 -15.39 19.74
CA GLU A 34 10.09 -14.97 19.99
C GLU A 34 10.31 -13.56 19.45
N LEU A 35 11.02 -12.71 20.19
CA LEU A 35 11.46 -11.41 19.70
C LEU A 35 12.76 -11.57 18.89
N LEU A 36 12.76 -11.13 17.63
CA LEU A 36 13.86 -11.30 16.67
C LEU A 36 14.67 -10.04 16.42
N ASP A 37 14.04 -8.86 16.44
CA ASP A 37 14.71 -7.57 16.23
C ASP A 37 13.87 -6.43 16.80
N VAL A 38 14.52 -5.32 17.15
CA VAL A 38 13.87 -4.11 17.66
C VAL A 38 14.46 -2.89 16.98
N ASN A 39 13.58 -2.04 16.45
CA ASN A 39 13.94 -0.76 15.87
C ASN A 39 13.14 0.37 16.54
N GLU A 40 13.70 0.92 17.62
CA GLU A 40 13.06 1.99 18.39
C GLU A 40 12.84 3.25 17.56
N HIS A 41 13.78 3.62 16.69
CA HIS A 41 13.65 4.79 15.81
C HIS A 41 12.48 4.67 14.81
N ARG A 42 12.15 3.44 14.41
CA ARG A 42 11.04 3.13 13.50
C ARG A 42 9.81 2.57 14.23
N ASN A 43 9.82 2.60 15.56
CA ASN A 43 8.75 2.16 16.46
C ASN A 43 8.18 0.76 16.14
N TRP A 44 9.03 -0.22 15.82
CA TRP A 44 8.59 -1.61 15.64
C TRP A 44 9.53 -2.65 16.23
N ALA A 45 8.96 -3.79 16.58
CA ALA A 45 9.64 -5.02 16.98
C ALA A 45 9.22 -6.17 16.05
N GLU A 46 10.19 -6.97 15.60
CA GLU A 46 9.95 -8.14 14.75
C GLU A 46 9.87 -9.38 15.64
N PHE A 47 8.77 -10.10 15.52
CA PHE A 47 8.45 -11.28 16.29
C PHE A 47 8.33 -12.49 15.38
N ARG A 48 8.69 -13.67 15.87
CA ARG A 48 8.43 -14.95 15.22
C ARG A 48 7.40 -15.71 16.02
N LYS A 49 6.22 -15.95 15.45
CA LYS A 49 5.17 -16.70 16.15
C LYS A 49 5.52 -18.19 16.17
N GLU A 50 5.40 -18.80 17.33
CA GLU A 50 5.66 -20.23 17.51
C GLU A 50 4.72 -21.10 16.65
N GLN A 51 3.46 -20.71 16.53
CA GLN A 51 2.42 -21.49 15.85
C GLN A 51 2.66 -21.72 14.36
N ASN A 52 3.37 -20.81 13.68
CA ASN A 52 3.51 -20.86 12.23
C ASN A 52 4.90 -20.45 11.70
N ASP A 53 5.86 -20.22 12.60
CA ASP A 53 7.23 -19.76 12.33
C ASP A 53 7.30 -18.50 11.44
N ARG A 54 6.19 -17.76 11.30
CA ARG A 54 6.17 -16.53 10.49
C ARG A 54 6.67 -15.36 11.30
N ARG A 55 7.40 -14.50 10.62
CA ARG A 55 7.87 -13.21 11.15
C ARG A 55 6.82 -12.13 10.97
N TYR A 56 6.61 -11.35 12.01
CA TYR A 56 5.65 -10.26 12.07
C TYR A 56 6.32 -9.04 12.65
N ARG A 57 6.17 -7.88 12.00
CA ARG A 57 6.51 -6.61 12.63
C ARG A 57 5.29 -6.05 13.32
N VAL A 58 5.43 -5.79 14.60
CA VAL A 58 4.41 -5.20 15.46
C VAL A 58 4.94 -3.83 15.89
N LEU A 59 4.08 -2.81 15.85
CA LEU A 59 4.45 -1.49 16.35
C LEU A 59 4.64 -1.59 17.86
N ILE A 60 5.74 -1.05 18.40
CA ILE A 60 6.03 -1.14 19.84
C ILE A 60 4.87 -0.51 20.61
N SER A 61 4.41 0.65 20.17
CA SER A 61 3.25 1.36 20.73
C SER A 61 1.91 0.61 20.69
N THR A 62 1.81 -0.54 20.02
CA THR A 62 0.59 -1.37 20.04
C THR A 62 0.64 -2.48 21.09
N LEU A 63 1.81 -2.72 21.68
CA LEU A 63 1.99 -3.63 22.81
C LEU A 63 1.46 -3.00 24.11
N SER A 64 1.18 -3.84 25.09
CA SER A 64 0.89 -3.40 26.46
C SER A 64 2.08 -2.61 27.03
N ASP A 65 1.85 -1.72 27.99
CA ASP A 65 2.94 -0.88 28.54
C ASP A 65 4.08 -1.73 29.13
N ALA A 66 3.75 -2.84 29.80
CA ALA A 66 4.73 -3.80 30.29
C ALA A 66 5.56 -4.43 29.16
N ASP A 67 4.95 -4.67 28.01
CA ASP A 67 5.61 -5.31 26.86
C ASP A 67 6.37 -4.31 25.99
N GLN A 68 5.95 -3.05 25.99
CA GLN A 68 6.76 -1.95 25.47
C GLN A 68 8.08 -1.85 26.25
N GLU A 69 8.03 -1.85 27.59
CA GLU A 69 9.23 -1.83 28.42
C GLU A 69 10.14 -3.03 28.14
N ARG A 70 9.58 -4.24 27.98
CA ARG A 70 10.35 -5.45 27.60
C ARG A 70 11.02 -5.31 26.24
N VAL A 71 10.33 -4.78 25.23
CA VAL A 71 10.90 -4.53 23.90
C VAL A 71 12.01 -3.48 23.96
N HIS A 72 11.82 -2.38 24.69
CA HIS A 72 12.82 -1.34 24.87
C HIS A 72 14.07 -1.86 25.59
N ALA A 73 13.90 -2.67 26.64
CA ALA A 73 15.02 -3.33 27.31
C ALA A 73 15.80 -4.27 26.37
N ALA A 74 15.10 -4.97 25.47
CA ALA A 74 15.73 -5.84 24.48
C ALA A 74 16.44 -5.08 23.35
N ALA A 75 16.09 -3.81 23.09
CA ALA A 75 16.66 -3.03 21.99
C ALA A 75 18.18 -2.90 22.05
N LEU A 76 18.75 -2.74 23.25
CA LEU A 76 20.19 -2.66 23.46
C LEU A 76 20.92 -3.94 23.03
N ARG A 77 20.33 -5.11 23.32
CA ARG A 77 20.86 -6.41 22.90
C ARG A 77 20.89 -6.52 21.37
N PHE A 78 19.81 -6.15 20.69
CA PHE A 78 19.75 -6.21 19.23
C PHE A 78 20.66 -5.18 18.56
N ALA A 79 20.83 -4.00 19.16
CA ALA A 79 21.80 -3.01 18.71
C ALA A 79 23.25 -3.55 18.80
N ALA A 80 23.61 -4.19 19.92
CA ALA A 80 24.92 -4.80 20.11
C ALA A 80 25.18 -5.96 19.11
N GLN A 81 24.19 -6.83 18.89
CA GLN A 81 24.29 -7.93 17.91
C GLN A 81 24.48 -7.43 16.48
N ARG A 82 23.82 -6.32 16.10
CA ARG A 82 24.01 -5.69 14.78
C ARG A 82 25.41 -5.13 14.60
N GLU A 83 25.96 -4.51 15.63
CA GLU A 83 27.33 -3.99 15.58
C GLU A 83 28.36 -5.12 15.53
N GLU A 84 28.15 -6.22 16.25
CA GLU A 84 29.00 -7.40 16.18
C GLU A 84 28.96 -8.07 14.80
N ARG A 85 27.75 -8.23 14.22
CA ARG A 85 27.57 -8.73 12.85
C ARG A 85 28.24 -7.81 11.81
N ARG A 86 28.30 -6.51 12.09
CA ARG A 86 29.01 -5.53 11.25
C ARG A 86 30.53 -5.64 11.37
N ARG A 87 31.03 -6.05 12.54
CA ARG A 87 32.47 -6.20 12.82
C ARG A 87 33.07 -7.53 12.36
N SER A 88 32.27 -8.58 12.27
CA SER A 88 32.72 -9.93 11.90
C SER A 88 32.08 -10.44 10.60
N PRO A 89 32.59 -10.06 9.41
CA PRO A 89 32.07 -10.55 8.14
C PRO A 89 32.76 -11.86 7.71
N ALA A 90 32.34 -13.00 8.27
CA ALA A 90 32.43 -14.36 7.70
C ALA A 90 31.82 -15.35 8.71
N ALA A 91 30.99 -16.35 8.37
CA ALA A 91 30.63 -16.94 7.09
C ALA A 91 29.13 -17.29 7.09
N ASP A 92 28.43 -16.98 5.99
CA ASP A 92 27.32 -17.81 5.55
C ASP A 92 27.30 -17.81 4.01
N THR A 93 27.48 -19.00 3.45
CA THR A 93 27.55 -19.29 2.02
C THR A 93 26.21 -19.04 1.33
N SER A 94 26.15 -18.08 0.39
CA SER A 94 25.51 -18.24 -0.92
C SER A 94 25.61 -16.96 -1.77
N THR A 95 26.20 -17.11 -2.96
CA THR A 95 26.14 -16.23 -4.15
C THR A 95 26.86 -14.86 -4.09
N ALA A 96 28.17 -14.89 -4.40
CA ALA A 96 28.93 -13.76 -4.97
C ALA A 96 28.69 -13.73 -6.50
N GLY A 97 28.48 -12.59 -7.18
CA GLY A 97 29.35 -11.40 -7.34
C GLY A 97 29.63 -11.21 -8.85
N PRO A 98 30.23 -10.11 -9.36
CA PRO A 98 31.10 -9.13 -8.69
C PRO A 98 30.63 -7.66 -8.86
N ALA A 99 30.75 -6.75 -7.89
CA ALA A 99 31.94 -6.13 -7.28
C ALA A 99 32.75 -5.20 -8.21
N ALA A 100 32.82 -3.91 -7.85
CA ALA A 100 33.90 -2.97 -8.19
C ALA A 100 34.01 -1.88 -7.10
N PRO A 101 35.20 -1.29 -6.87
CA PRO A 101 35.70 -0.97 -5.53
C PRO A 101 35.65 0.51 -5.14
N ALA A 102 35.80 0.73 -3.84
CA ALA A 102 36.03 2.02 -3.19
C ALA A 102 37.46 2.55 -3.44
N GLN A 103 37.61 3.88 -3.43
CA GLN A 103 38.86 4.55 -3.10
C GLN A 103 38.62 5.55 -1.98
N ALA A 104 39.59 5.58 -1.05
CA ALA A 104 39.68 6.46 0.10
C ALA A 104 40.95 7.31 -0.01
N GLN A 105 40.93 8.55 0.48
CA GLN A 105 42.03 9.29 1.16
C GLN A 105 41.55 10.72 1.50
N THR A 106 41.44 11.08 2.80
CA THR A 106 42.36 11.91 3.65
C THR A 106 42.44 13.37 3.19
N ASP A 107 42.47 14.43 3.98
CA ASP A 107 42.46 14.70 5.43
C ASP A 107 42.21 16.21 5.57
N GLN A 108 41.79 16.67 6.76
CA GLN A 108 42.06 17.96 7.42
C GLN A 108 40.84 18.68 8.01
N ALA A 109 40.99 19.00 9.30
CA ALA A 109 40.25 19.95 10.12
C ALA A 109 41.30 20.72 10.97
N PRO A 110 40.97 21.78 11.73
CA PRO A 110 40.04 22.90 11.54
C PRO A 110 40.77 24.27 11.83
N PRO A 111 40.10 25.42 12.08
CA PRO A 111 39.68 25.70 13.47
C PRO A 111 38.39 26.53 13.65
N SER A 112 37.88 26.41 14.88
CA SER A 112 36.68 27.02 15.49
C SER A 112 36.64 28.55 15.55
N ALA A 113 35.43 29.14 15.51
CA ALA A 113 35.05 30.30 16.34
C ALA A 113 33.52 30.61 16.37
N LYS A 114 32.97 30.59 17.60
CA LYS A 114 32.04 31.54 18.25
C LYS A 114 30.55 31.71 17.81
N THR A 115 29.67 31.17 18.65
CA THR A 115 28.56 31.81 19.43
C THR A 115 27.48 32.73 18.78
N LYS A 116 26.22 32.19 18.73
CA LYS A 116 24.84 32.70 19.08
C LYS A 116 24.59 34.25 19.14
N PRO A 117 23.42 34.85 18.72
CA PRO A 117 22.09 34.41 19.15
C PRO A 117 20.80 34.54 18.29
N THR A 118 19.89 33.62 18.63
CA THR A 118 18.42 33.59 18.48
C THR A 118 17.72 34.89 18.89
N PRO A 119 16.58 35.22 18.27
CA PRO A 119 15.45 35.84 18.96
C PRO A 119 14.22 34.90 18.98
N ASP A 120 13.58 34.87 20.15
CA ASP A 120 12.37 34.12 20.51
C ASP A 120 11.07 34.75 19.94
N PRO A 121 9.93 34.03 20.02
CA PRO A 121 8.76 34.20 19.16
C PRO A 121 7.69 35.11 19.77
N LYS A 122 6.92 35.84 18.95
CA LYS A 122 5.59 36.34 19.32
C LYS A 122 4.74 36.76 18.12
N ASP A 123 3.48 36.31 18.20
CA ASP A 123 2.27 36.88 17.59
C ASP A 123 2.06 36.79 16.07
N ALA A 124 1.40 35.70 15.65
CA ALA A 124 0.42 35.77 14.56
C ALA A 124 -0.75 34.82 14.79
N ALA A 125 -1.90 35.45 15.04
CA ALA A 125 -3.24 34.97 15.29
C ALA A 125 -3.72 33.70 14.54
N LYS A 126 -4.44 32.86 15.29
CA LYS A 126 -5.35 31.81 14.83
C LYS A 126 -6.64 32.43 14.25
N PRO A 127 -7.10 32.04 13.05
CA PRO A 127 -8.52 32.11 12.72
C PRO A 127 -9.16 30.73 12.89
N ALA A 128 -10.16 30.68 13.77
CA ALA A 128 -11.11 29.59 13.85
C ALA A 128 -11.99 29.57 12.59
N SER A 129 -12.18 28.38 12.01
CA SER A 129 -13.30 28.11 11.12
C SER A 129 -13.76 26.67 11.33
N ASN A 130 -14.81 26.52 12.14
CA ASN A 130 -15.56 25.29 12.32
C ASN A 130 -16.46 25.08 11.10
N ALA A 131 -15.94 24.39 10.09
CA ALA A 131 -16.73 23.69 9.08
C ALA A 131 -16.39 22.19 9.17
N PRO A 132 -17.36 21.27 9.02
CA PRO A 132 -17.06 19.84 8.97
C PRO A 132 -16.06 19.54 7.86
N ARG A 133 -14.82 19.21 8.21
CA ARG A 133 -13.73 18.96 7.27
C ARG A 133 -13.96 17.58 6.65
N LEU A 134 -14.40 17.55 5.39
CA LEU A 134 -14.46 16.29 4.63
C LEU A 134 -13.07 15.64 4.62
N PRO A 135 -12.95 14.31 4.74
CA PRO A 135 -11.65 13.64 4.76
C PRO A 135 -10.93 13.89 3.43
N SER A 136 -9.89 14.73 3.47
CA SER A 136 -9.03 15.01 2.34
C SER A 136 -8.23 13.76 1.99
N VAL A 137 -7.97 13.50 0.69
CA VAL A 137 -7.01 12.45 0.28
C VAL A 137 -5.65 12.67 0.89
N THR A 138 -5.34 13.93 1.22
CA THR A 138 -4.07 14.36 1.81
C THR A 138 -3.96 14.08 3.31
N HIS A 139 -5.01 13.68 4.01
CA HIS A 139 -4.89 13.44 5.46
C HIS A 139 -3.88 12.30 5.68
N ASN A 140 -2.73 12.63 6.27
CA ASN A 140 -1.56 11.79 6.49
C ASN A 140 -0.86 11.27 5.22
N LEU A 141 -1.36 11.50 3.99
CA LEU A 141 -0.70 10.98 2.80
C LEU A 141 0.70 11.57 2.61
N SER A 142 0.90 12.85 2.92
CA SER A 142 2.19 13.52 2.73
C SER A 142 3.32 12.92 3.58
N GLU A 143 2.99 12.40 4.77
CA GLU A 143 3.95 11.72 5.66
C GLU A 143 4.35 10.33 5.16
N LEU A 144 3.58 9.77 4.22
CA LEU A 144 3.82 8.46 3.64
C LEU A 144 4.57 8.51 2.31
N LEU A 145 4.88 9.72 1.82
CA LEU A 145 5.50 9.89 0.50
C LEU A 145 7.03 9.93 0.57
N VAL A 146 7.63 9.30 -0.43
CA VAL A 146 9.05 9.36 -0.75
C VAL A 146 9.25 9.93 -2.16
N THR A 147 10.40 10.52 -2.40
CA THR A 147 10.84 10.94 -3.74
C THR A 147 12.20 10.34 -4.04
N LEU A 148 12.47 10.10 -5.32
CA LEU A 148 13.73 9.56 -5.79
C LEU A 148 14.78 10.68 -5.86
N LYS A 149 15.84 10.58 -5.06
CA LYS A 149 17.03 11.45 -5.11
C LYS A 149 18.28 10.59 -5.08
N ASP A 150 19.19 10.80 -6.04
CA ASP A 150 20.46 10.07 -6.12
C ASP A 150 20.30 8.54 -6.02
N LYS A 151 19.25 8.00 -6.67
CA LYS A 151 18.87 6.56 -6.63
C LYS A 151 18.52 6.03 -5.23
N ALA A 152 18.08 6.88 -4.33
CA ALA A 152 17.55 6.52 -3.03
C ALA A 152 16.20 7.20 -2.76
N PHE A 153 15.40 6.60 -1.89
CA PHE A 153 14.16 7.22 -1.41
C PHE A 153 14.45 8.19 -0.28
N VAL A 154 13.92 9.41 -0.41
CA VAL A 154 13.98 10.45 0.61
C VAL A 154 12.55 10.90 0.93
N PRO A 155 12.20 11.11 2.22
CA PRO A 155 10.87 11.60 2.59
C PRO A 155 10.53 12.93 1.89
N VAL A 156 9.27 13.05 1.48
CA VAL A 156 8.72 14.30 0.94
C VAL A 156 8.31 15.22 2.10
N PRO A 157 8.57 16.54 2.03
CA PRO A 157 8.09 17.47 3.05
C PRO A 157 6.56 17.38 3.24
N PRO A 158 6.05 17.41 4.50
CA PRO A 158 4.62 17.23 4.79
C PRO A 158 3.68 18.23 4.10
N ASP A 159 4.22 19.39 3.71
CA ASP A 159 3.48 20.51 3.16
C ASP A 159 3.36 20.48 1.63
N THR A 160 4.08 19.57 0.95
CA THR A 160 4.11 19.47 -0.51
C THR A 160 2.74 19.23 -1.12
N LEU A 161 1.82 18.58 -0.40
CA LEU A 161 0.48 18.28 -0.90
C LEU A 161 -0.56 19.38 -0.64
N LYS A 162 -0.28 20.35 0.25
CA LYS A 162 -1.23 21.41 0.62
C LYS A 162 -1.73 22.25 -0.56
N PRO A 163 -0.90 22.66 -1.54
CA PRO A 163 -1.36 23.50 -2.66
C PRO A 163 -2.06 22.70 -3.78
N LEU A 164 -2.02 21.36 -3.74
CA LEU A 164 -2.48 20.52 -4.82
C LEU A 164 -3.99 20.29 -4.76
N LYS A 165 -4.66 20.47 -5.91
CA LYS A 165 -6.10 20.29 -6.08
C LYS A 165 -6.46 18.99 -6.80
N PHE A 166 -5.52 18.43 -7.56
CA PHE A 166 -5.75 17.27 -8.41
C PHE A 166 -4.58 16.29 -8.34
N TYR A 167 -4.91 15.00 -8.40
CA TYR A 167 -3.94 13.92 -8.24
C TYR A 167 -4.17 12.84 -9.29
N GLY A 168 -3.10 12.45 -9.97
CA GLY A 168 -3.02 11.20 -10.73
C GLY A 168 -2.43 10.10 -9.85
N ILE A 169 -3.24 9.19 -9.33
CA ILE A 169 -2.74 8.03 -8.58
C ILE A 169 -2.37 6.95 -9.59
N TYR A 170 -1.07 6.66 -9.68
CA TYR A 170 -0.52 5.74 -10.67
C TYR A 170 -0.05 4.45 -10.00
N PHE A 171 -0.77 3.35 -10.23
CA PHE A 171 -0.37 2.01 -9.81
C PHE A 171 0.33 1.29 -10.95
N ALA A 172 1.57 0.88 -10.73
CA ALA A 172 2.36 0.13 -11.69
C ALA A 172 3.45 -0.70 -11.00
N ALA A 173 4.09 -1.59 -11.76
CA ALA A 173 5.18 -2.42 -11.29
C ALA A 173 6.19 -2.71 -12.41
N GLY A 174 7.45 -2.88 -12.05
CA GLY A 174 8.54 -3.21 -12.97
C GLY A 174 8.43 -4.63 -13.54
N TRP A 175 7.80 -5.58 -12.86
CA TRP A 175 7.57 -6.91 -13.43
C TRP A 175 6.48 -6.92 -14.54
N SER A 176 5.70 -5.84 -14.68
CA SER A 176 4.59 -5.74 -15.63
C SER A 176 5.02 -5.13 -16.97
N GLY A 177 4.98 -5.93 -18.04
CA GLY A 177 5.26 -5.45 -19.40
C GLY A 177 4.32 -4.34 -19.88
N ALA A 178 3.05 -4.32 -19.44
CA ALA A 178 2.13 -3.24 -19.77
C ALA A 178 2.51 -1.92 -19.04
N SER A 179 3.04 -2.02 -17.81
CA SER A 179 3.51 -0.85 -17.06
C SER A 179 4.77 -0.25 -17.69
N ARG A 180 5.72 -1.09 -18.11
CA ARG A 180 6.93 -0.65 -18.84
C ARG A 180 6.63 -0.02 -20.21
N LYS A 181 5.50 -0.37 -20.83
CA LYS A 181 5.05 0.29 -22.07
C LYS A 181 4.44 1.66 -21.82
N PHE A 182 3.64 1.81 -20.76
CA PHE A 182 2.93 3.06 -20.48
C PHE A 182 3.77 4.11 -19.74
N THR A 183 4.66 3.68 -18.83
CA THR A 183 5.43 4.61 -17.99
C THR A 183 6.23 5.64 -18.81
N PRO A 184 6.94 5.27 -19.89
CA PRO A 184 7.64 6.24 -20.72
C PRO A 184 6.74 7.33 -21.30
N GLU A 185 5.51 6.98 -21.70
CA GLU A 185 4.52 7.95 -22.20
C GLU A 185 4.09 8.93 -21.09
N LEU A 186 3.85 8.41 -19.88
CA LEU A 186 3.47 9.24 -18.73
C LEU A 186 4.62 10.18 -18.32
N VAL A 187 5.86 9.68 -18.32
CA VAL A 187 7.07 10.48 -18.04
C VAL A 187 7.25 11.59 -19.08
N ALA A 188 7.06 11.28 -20.37
CA ALA A 188 7.14 12.28 -21.43
C ALA A 188 6.05 13.36 -21.32
N ALA A 189 4.85 13.00 -20.87
CA ALA A 189 3.72 13.92 -20.72
C ALA A 189 3.84 14.84 -19.49
N TYR A 190 4.48 14.37 -18.43
CA TYR A 190 4.44 15.01 -17.11
C TYR A 190 5.01 16.43 -17.06
N PRO A 191 6.15 16.76 -17.67
CA PRO A 191 6.71 18.13 -17.59
C PRO A 191 5.74 19.20 -18.09
N ALA A 192 5.06 18.94 -19.21
CA ALA A 192 4.07 19.86 -19.76
C ALA A 192 2.83 20.00 -18.85
N LEU A 193 2.34 18.89 -18.31
CA LEU A 193 1.22 18.89 -17.35
C LEU A 193 1.58 19.68 -16.09
N LYS A 194 2.75 19.42 -15.50
CA LYS A 194 3.16 20.07 -14.26
C LYS A 194 3.42 21.56 -14.43
N ALA A 195 3.98 21.97 -15.56
CA ALA A 195 4.21 23.38 -15.89
C ALA A 195 2.90 24.15 -16.11
N ALA A 196 1.94 23.55 -16.84
CA ALA A 196 0.65 24.19 -17.11
C ALA A 196 -0.29 24.18 -15.89
N TYR A 197 -0.20 23.16 -15.04
CA TYR A 197 -1.10 22.94 -13.90
C TYR A 197 -0.30 22.67 -12.62
N PRO A 198 0.24 23.71 -11.95
CA PRO A 198 1.06 23.54 -10.75
C PRO A 198 0.33 22.86 -9.57
N GLU A 199 -1.00 22.93 -9.56
CA GLU A 199 -1.86 22.27 -8.56
C GLU A 199 -2.16 20.79 -8.84
N PHE A 200 -1.61 20.23 -9.92
CA PHE A 200 -1.68 18.81 -10.27
C PHE A 200 -0.39 18.08 -9.85
N GLU A 201 -0.52 16.84 -9.39
CA GLU A 201 0.62 15.96 -9.10
C GLU A 201 0.30 14.50 -9.41
N ILE A 202 1.33 13.73 -9.77
CA ILE A 202 1.22 12.27 -9.86
C ILE A 202 1.74 11.67 -8.55
N ILE A 203 1.02 10.70 -8.00
CA ILE A 203 1.48 9.91 -6.85
C ILE A 203 1.63 8.46 -7.32
N PHE A 204 2.86 7.95 -7.32
CA PHE A 204 3.12 6.55 -7.66
C PHE A 204 2.82 5.63 -6.47
N VAL A 205 2.19 4.50 -6.76
CA VAL A 205 1.92 3.42 -5.79
C VAL A 205 2.40 2.12 -6.40
N SER A 206 3.53 1.61 -5.91
CA SER A 206 4.13 0.39 -6.45
C SER A 206 3.24 -0.84 -6.21
N ALA A 207 3.23 -1.75 -7.19
CA ALA A 207 2.75 -3.11 -7.06
C ALA A 207 3.89 -4.14 -7.21
N ASP A 208 5.14 -3.69 -7.09
CA ASP A 208 6.32 -4.55 -7.01
C ASP A 208 6.32 -5.36 -5.71
N GLU A 209 7.14 -6.40 -5.64
CA GLU A 209 7.17 -7.31 -4.50
C GLU A 209 8.14 -6.84 -3.40
N SER A 210 8.98 -5.85 -3.70
CA SER A 210 9.95 -5.31 -2.76
C SER A 210 10.29 -3.82 -3.00
N GLU A 211 10.79 -3.14 -1.96
CA GLU A 211 11.29 -1.75 -2.06
C GLU A 211 12.46 -1.63 -3.07
N PRO A 212 13.43 -2.57 -3.14
CA PRO A 212 14.46 -2.53 -4.17
C PRO A 212 13.92 -2.64 -5.61
N GLU A 213 12.90 -3.48 -5.85
CA GLU A 213 12.25 -3.55 -7.18
C GLU A 213 11.54 -2.25 -7.54
N MET A 214 10.80 -1.67 -6.57
CA MET A 214 10.18 -0.36 -6.72
C MET A 214 11.22 0.71 -7.07
N LEU A 215 12.35 0.74 -6.35
CA LEU A 215 13.45 1.67 -6.56
C LEU A 215 14.08 1.49 -7.95
N ALA A 216 14.35 0.25 -8.35
CA ALA A 216 14.90 -0.08 -9.65
C ALA A 216 13.98 0.40 -10.77
N PHE A 217 12.69 0.08 -10.69
CA PHE A 217 11.70 0.47 -11.70
C PHE A 217 11.55 2.00 -11.80
N MET A 218 11.41 2.71 -10.68
CA MET A 218 11.31 4.18 -10.69
C MET A 218 12.58 4.84 -11.25
N THR A 219 13.75 4.28 -10.95
CA THR A 219 15.04 4.80 -11.41
C THR A 219 15.23 4.55 -12.91
N GLU A 220 14.95 3.34 -13.38
CA GLU A 220 15.06 2.95 -14.79
C GLU A 220 14.16 3.81 -15.68
N GLU A 221 12.90 3.99 -15.28
CA GLU A 221 11.91 4.78 -16.02
C GLU A 221 12.05 6.30 -15.81
N LYS A 222 12.96 6.73 -14.93
CA LYS A 222 13.21 8.15 -14.60
C LYS A 222 11.95 8.89 -14.15
N MET A 223 11.17 8.26 -13.26
CA MET A 223 9.92 8.85 -12.76
C MET A 223 10.21 10.11 -11.92
N PRO A 224 9.71 11.30 -12.32
CA PRO A 224 10.01 12.57 -11.64
C PRO A 224 9.06 12.91 -10.48
N TRP A 225 8.03 12.10 -10.25
CA TRP A 225 6.98 12.34 -9.27
C TRP A 225 7.23 11.56 -7.96
N PRO A 226 6.62 11.99 -6.83
CA PRO A 226 6.71 11.25 -5.59
C PRO A 226 5.95 9.91 -5.64
N ALA A 227 6.27 9.04 -4.71
CA ALA A 227 5.64 7.74 -4.52
C ALA A 227 5.23 7.53 -3.07
N VAL A 228 4.28 6.65 -2.81
CA VAL A 228 4.07 6.11 -1.46
C VAL A 228 5.25 5.21 -1.12
N GLY A 229 5.92 5.46 0.00
CA GLY A 229 7.00 4.59 0.50
C GLY A 229 6.53 3.14 0.54
N TYR A 230 7.38 2.21 0.11
CA TYR A 230 6.99 0.83 -0.15
C TYR A 230 6.31 0.16 1.07
N GLU A 231 6.89 0.39 2.24
CA GLU A 231 6.39 -0.05 3.55
C GLU A 231 5.04 0.58 3.93
N ASN A 232 4.76 1.78 3.42
CA ASN A 232 3.56 2.56 3.72
C ASN A 232 2.38 2.25 2.79
N ILE A 233 2.57 1.50 1.70
CA ILE A 233 1.50 1.17 0.73
C ILE A 233 0.28 0.52 1.42
N LYS A 234 0.53 -0.32 2.44
CA LYS A 234 -0.52 -1.00 3.23
C LYS A 234 -1.27 -0.09 4.20
N ILE A 235 -0.73 1.06 4.57
CA ILE A 235 -1.39 2.04 5.45
C ILE A 235 -1.92 3.27 4.70
N ALA A 236 -1.48 3.50 3.46
CA ALA A 236 -1.96 4.56 2.58
C ALA A 236 -3.37 4.27 2.00
N THR A 237 -4.38 4.15 2.87
CA THR A 237 -5.76 3.77 2.51
C THR A 237 -6.42 4.77 1.55
N SER A 238 -6.10 6.06 1.67
CA SER A 238 -6.67 7.14 0.85
C SER A 238 -6.38 6.96 -0.64
N VAL A 239 -5.22 6.42 -0.99
CA VAL A 239 -4.87 6.07 -2.37
C VAL A 239 -5.21 4.61 -2.68
N ARG A 240 -4.92 3.67 -1.77
CA ARG A 240 -5.10 2.23 -2.02
C ARG A 240 -6.54 1.83 -2.35
N LYS A 241 -7.54 2.56 -1.84
CA LYS A 241 -8.96 2.34 -2.19
C LYS A 241 -9.25 2.44 -3.69
N HIS A 242 -8.36 3.09 -4.46
CA HIS A 242 -8.46 3.24 -5.92
C HIS A 242 -7.73 2.13 -6.70
N ARG A 243 -7.13 1.16 -6.01
CA ARG A 243 -6.46 0.02 -6.65
C ARG A 243 -7.50 -0.87 -7.35
N SER A 244 -7.19 -1.27 -8.58
CA SER A 244 -8.01 -2.17 -9.39
C SER A 244 -7.35 -3.54 -9.54
N LYS A 245 -7.95 -4.43 -10.35
CA LYS A 245 -7.51 -5.83 -10.51
C LYS A 245 -6.09 -5.99 -11.09
N GLY A 246 -5.63 -5.04 -11.90
CA GLY A 246 -4.34 -5.12 -12.58
C GLY A 246 -3.62 -3.78 -12.67
N VAL A 247 -2.41 -3.85 -13.22
CA VAL A 247 -1.53 -2.72 -13.51
C VAL A 247 -1.13 -2.73 -15.00
N PRO A 248 -0.90 -1.56 -15.63
CA PRO A 248 -0.95 -0.22 -15.04
C PRO A 248 -2.38 0.27 -14.79
N ASN A 249 -2.59 0.98 -13.68
CA ASN A 249 -3.86 1.64 -13.37
C ASN A 249 -3.56 3.10 -13.03
N LEU A 250 -4.04 4.02 -13.87
CA LEU A 250 -4.04 5.44 -13.60
C LEU A 250 -5.45 5.87 -13.18
N VAL A 251 -5.53 6.59 -12.06
CA VAL A 251 -6.77 7.11 -11.50
C VAL A 251 -6.63 8.60 -11.27
N PHE A 252 -7.59 9.39 -11.75
CA PHE A 252 -7.62 10.83 -11.58
C PHE A 252 -8.64 11.24 -10.51
N VAL A 253 -8.19 11.98 -9.51
CA VAL A 253 -9.03 12.43 -8.38
C VAL A 253 -8.80 13.90 -8.05
N ASN A 254 -9.78 14.53 -7.40
CA ASN A 254 -9.59 15.85 -6.80
C ASN A 254 -9.03 15.76 -5.35
N ALA A 255 -8.78 16.90 -4.71
CA ALA A 255 -8.26 16.97 -3.34
C ALA A 255 -9.11 16.27 -2.27
N HIS A 256 -10.41 16.10 -2.51
CA HIS A 256 -11.32 15.38 -1.63
C HIS A 256 -11.37 13.87 -1.93
N GLY A 257 -10.63 13.39 -2.94
CA GLY A 257 -10.63 11.99 -3.36
C GLY A 257 -11.86 11.56 -4.12
N LYS A 258 -12.60 12.53 -4.67
CA LYS A 258 -13.65 12.24 -5.63
C LYS A 258 -12.99 11.71 -6.90
N LEU A 259 -13.40 10.52 -7.32
CA LEU A 259 -12.99 9.92 -8.58
C LEU A 259 -13.53 10.74 -9.76
N LEU A 260 -12.64 11.14 -10.67
CA LEU A 260 -12.96 11.86 -11.89
C LEU A 260 -12.80 10.98 -13.14
N ALA A 261 -11.74 10.16 -13.19
CA ALA A 261 -11.53 9.16 -14.24
C ALA A 261 -10.70 7.97 -13.70
N SER A 262 -10.85 6.80 -14.33
CA SER A 262 -10.17 5.55 -13.92
C SER A 262 -9.84 4.71 -15.15
N SER A 263 -8.72 3.97 -15.10
CA SER A 263 -8.36 3.02 -16.16
C SER A 263 -9.29 1.81 -16.19
N TYR A 264 -10.02 1.57 -15.09
CA TYR A 264 -11.08 0.58 -14.98
C TYR A 264 -12.43 1.29 -14.80
N VAL A 265 -13.36 1.02 -15.71
CA VAL A 265 -14.72 1.59 -15.70
C VAL A 265 -15.69 0.50 -15.31
N LYS A 266 -16.58 0.83 -14.35
CA LYS A 266 -17.68 -0.06 -13.97
C LYS A 266 -18.78 0.03 -15.03
N VAL A 267 -19.07 -1.08 -15.67
CA VAL A 267 -20.19 -1.19 -16.61
C VAL A 267 -21.25 -2.13 -16.04
N LYS A 268 -22.51 -1.74 -16.16
CA LYS A 268 -23.64 -2.67 -15.98
C LYS A 268 -23.57 -3.68 -17.13
N PRO A 269 -23.64 -5.00 -16.88
CA PRO A 269 -23.72 -5.97 -17.95
C PRO A 269 -24.87 -5.61 -18.91
N PRO A 270 -24.71 -5.85 -20.22
CA PRO A 270 -25.81 -5.66 -21.15
C PRO A 270 -27.02 -6.44 -20.64
N GLU A 271 -28.15 -5.75 -20.54
CA GLU A 271 -29.43 -6.38 -20.19
C GLU A 271 -29.65 -7.49 -21.21
N ALA A 272 -29.82 -8.74 -20.75
CA ALA A 272 -30.02 -9.86 -21.66
C ALA A 272 -31.18 -9.50 -22.60
N PRO A 273 -31.04 -9.70 -23.93
CA PRO A 273 -32.13 -9.42 -24.84
C PRO A 273 -33.39 -10.11 -24.32
N HIS A 274 -34.49 -9.36 -24.24
CA HIS A 274 -35.76 -9.77 -23.62
C HIS A 274 -36.38 -11.05 -24.25
N ASP A 275 -35.79 -11.60 -25.32
CA ASP A 275 -36.26 -12.78 -26.06
C ASP A 275 -35.39 -14.04 -25.94
N ALA A 276 -34.37 -14.07 -25.07
CA ALA A 276 -33.51 -15.25 -24.92
C ALA A 276 -34.20 -16.49 -24.32
N SER A 277 -35.49 -16.42 -23.96
CA SER A 277 -36.28 -17.58 -23.54
C SER A 277 -36.92 -18.36 -24.71
N SER A 278 -36.75 -17.92 -25.96
CA SER A 278 -37.44 -18.49 -27.14
C SER A 278 -36.54 -19.33 -28.06
N HIS A 279 -35.27 -19.55 -27.72
CA HIS A 279 -34.37 -20.40 -28.51
C HIS A 279 -33.81 -21.56 -27.68
N PRO A 280 -34.05 -22.82 -28.06
CA PRO A 280 -33.38 -23.95 -27.42
C PRO A 280 -31.85 -23.84 -27.63
N PRO A 281 -31.04 -24.29 -26.67
CA PRO A 281 -29.59 -24.28 -26.83
C PRO A 281 -29.18 -25.07 -28.09
N PRO A 282 -28.11 -24.65 -28.80
CA PRO A 282 -27.62 -25.40 -29.95
C PRO A 282 -27.25 -26.82 -29.51
N PRO A 283 -27.51 -27.85 -30.35
CA PRO A 283 -27.11 -29.21 -30.02
C PRO A 283 -25.59 -29.28 -29.83
N PRO A 284 -25.10 -30.16 -28.93
CA PRO A 284 -23.66 -30.33 -28.73
C PRO A 284 -22.99 -30.77 -30.05
N PRO A 285 -21.72 -30.38 -30.29
CA PRO A 285 -20.99 -30.80 -31.48
C PRO A 285 -20.87 -32.33 -31.52
N PRO A 286 -20.87 -32.95 -32.72
CA PRO A 286 -20.73 -34.39 -32.85
C PRO A 286 -19.37 -34.84 -32.26
N VAL A 287 -19.43 -35.85 -31.41
CA VAL A 287 -18.24 -36.48 -30.81
C VAL A 287 -17.42 -37.11 -31.94
N PRO A 288 -16.10 -36.85 -32.06
CA PRO A 288 -15.27 -37.50 -33.07
C PRO A 288 -15.23 -39.02 -32.84
N PRO A 289 -15.19 -39.85 -33.90
CA PRO A 289 -15.13 -41.29 -33.74
C PRO A 289 -13.85 -41.69 -33.01
N ARG A 290 -14.00 -42.47 -31.94
CA ARG A 290 -12.89 -43.04 -31.18
C ARG A 290 -12.11 -44.01 -32.08
N PRO A 291 -10.76 -43.97 -32.12
CA PRO A 291 -9.99 -44.98 -32.82
C PRO A 291 -10.27 -46.36 -32.20
N THR A 292 -10.58 -47.34 -33.05
CA THR A 292 -10.78 -48.74 -32.68
C THR A 292 -9.47 -49.34 -32.16
N PRO A 293 -9.41 -49.90 -30.94
CA PRO A 293 -8.35 -50.83 -30.59
C PRO A 293 -8.65 -52.21 -31.18
N SER A 294 -7.68 -52.79 -31.87
CA SER A 294 -7.66 -54.21 -32.23
C SER A 294 -7.70 -55.10 -30.97
N SER A 295 -8.60 -56.09 -30.98
CA SER A 295 -8.82 -57.18 -30.01
C SER A 295 -7.57 -58.07 -29.71
N PRO A 296 -7.63 -59.07 -28.80
CA PRO A 296 -8.29 -59.13 -27.48
C PRO A 296 -7.42 -59.82 -26.38
N ALA A 297 -7.70 -59.60 -25.10
CA ALA A 297 -7.41 -60.57 -24.03
C ALA A 297 -8.39 -60.44 -22.86
N THR A 298 -8.67 -61.59 -22.26
CA THR A 298 -9.80 -62.07 -21.43
C THR A 298 -10.04 -61.39 -20.06
N PRO A 299 -11.20 -61.65 -19.40
CA PRO A 299 -11.73 -60.89 -18.27
C PRO A 299 -11.38 -61.50 -16.90
N LYS A 300 -11.35 -60.65 -15.85
CA LYS A 300 -11.79 -61.06 -14.51
C LYS A 300 -11.98 -59.88 -13.54
N ASP A 301 -13.09 -59.96 -12.81
CA ASP A 301 -13.38 -59.40 -11.49
C ASP A 301 -13.62 -57.88 -11.36
N ALA A 302 -14.90 -57.48 -11.39
CA ALA A 302 -15.40 -56.28 -10.72
C ALA A 302 -16.82 -56.51 -10.12
N PRO A 303 -17.04 -56.25 -8.82
CA PRO A 303 -18.34 -56.41 -8.12
C PRO A 303 -19.34 -55.26 -8.40
N PRO A 304 -20.63 -55.42 -8.03
CA PRO A 304 -21.73 -54.68 -8.63
C PRO A 304 -21.93 -53.26 -8.10
N ALA A 305 -22.57 -52.47 -8.96
CA ALA A 305 -23.01 -51.10 -8.74
C ALA A 305 -23.82 -50.89 -7.46
N GLN A 306 -23.52 -49.80 -6.74
CA GLN A 306 -24.45 -49.18 -5.81
C GLN A 306 -24.90 -47.83 -6.36
N SER A 307 -26.21 -47.77 -6.59
CA SER A 307 -27.01 -46.59 -6.88
C SER A 307 -26.87 -45.56 -5.75
N ALA A 308 -26.43 -44.35 -6.08
CA ALA A 308 -26.56 -43.19 -5.22
C ALA A 308 -27.59 -42.24 -5.84
N ALA A 309 -28.73 -42.15 -5.17
CA ALA A 309 -29.84 -41.26 -5.49
C ALA A 309 -29.37 -39.79 -5.53
N ALA A 310 -29.60 -39.13 -6.67
CA ALA A 310 -29.47 -37.69 -6.78
C ALA A 310 -30.61 -37.04 -5.98
N LYS A 311 -30.26 -36.25 -4.96
CA LYS A 311 -31.19 -35.35 -4.28
C LYS A 311 -31.41 -34.14 -5.16
N ASP A 312 -32.67 -33.90 -5.53
CA ASP A 312 -33.15 -32.67 -6.13
C ASP A 312 -32.79 -31.47 -5.23
N ALA A 313 -31.82 -30.68 -5.67
CA ALA A 313 -31.60 -29.33 -5.16
C ALA A 313 -32.30 -28.37 -6.13
N ALA A 314 -33.34 -27.70 -5.63
CA ALA A 314 -34.04 -26.65 -6.35
C ALA A 314 -33.05 -25.57 -6.86
N PRO A 315 -33.22 -25.05 -8.08
CA PRO A 315 -32.33 -24.03 -8.60
C PRO A 315 -32.46 -22.76 -7.77
N THR A 316 -31.37 -22.39 -7.08
CA THR A 316 -31.24 -21.08 -6.45
C THR A 316 -31.29 -20.02 -7.56
N ALA A 317 -32.19 -19.05 -7.42
CA ALA A 317 -32.33 -17.94 -8.35
C ALA A 317 -30.95 -17.28 -8.65
N PRO A 318 -30.63 -16.95 -9.91
CA PRO A 318 -29.35 -16.35 -10.23
C PRO A 318 -29.22 -15.00 -9.54
N ALA A 319 -28.12 -14.81 -8.81
CA ALA A 319 -27.77 -13.54 -8.21
C ALA A 319 -27.77 -12.43 -9.27
N ALA A 320 -28.30 -11.26 -8.93
CA ALA A 320 -28.32 -10.09 -9.82
C ALA A 320 -26.92 -9.85 -10.44
N PRO A 321 -26.84 -9.47 -11.74
CA PRO A 321 -25.57 -9.29 -12.42
C PRO A 321 -24.74 -8.22 -11.69
N LYS A 322 -23.62 -8.63 -11.10
CA LYS A 322 -22.66 -7.71 -10.48
C LYS A 322 -22.04 -6.85 -11.59
N GLU A 323 -21.94 -5.54 -11.37
CA GLU A 323 -21.19 -4.63 -12.24
C GLU A 323 -19.80 -5.21 -12.56
N ILE A 324 -19.38 -5.08 -13.82
CA ILE A 324 -18.10 -5.61 -14.31
C ILE A 324 -17.13 -4.44 -14.46
N ASP A 325 -15.91 -4.60 -13.93
CA ASP A 325 -14.82 -3.67 -14.21
C ASP A 325 -14.23 -3.95 -15.60
N VAL A 326 -14.41 -3.03 -16.54
CA VAL A 326 -13.80 -3.07 -17.87
C VAL A 326 -12.52 -2.24 -17.87
N TYR A 327 -11.42 -2.84 -18.33
CA TYR A 327 -10.15 -2.14 -18.47
C TYR A 327 -10.11 -1.37 -19.78
N GLU A 328 -10.06 -0.04 -19.69
CA GLU A 328 -9.94 0.86 -20.85
C GLU A 328 -8.52 1.41 -21.05
N GLY A 329 -7.64 1.19 -20.07
CA GLY A 329 -6.23 1.56 -20.13
C GLY A 329 -5.93 2.98 -19.62
N PRO A 330 -4.69 3.20 -19.15
CA PRO A 330 -4.31 4.47 -18.52
C PRO A 330 -4.12 5.62 -19.52
N HIS A 331 -3.91 5.33 -20.81
CA HIS A 331 -3.82 6.33 -21.88
C HIS A 331 -5.09 7.19 -22.00
N LYS A 332 -6.27 6.58 -21.85
CA LYS A 332 -7.54 7.32 -21.84
C LYS A 332 -7.65 8.26 -20.65
N VAL A 333 -7.17 7.83 -19.49
CA VAL A 333 -7.14 8.69 -18.29
C VAL A 333 -6.14 9.83 -18.47
N LEU A 334 -4.97 9.58 -19.04
CA LEU A 334 -4.01 10.64 -19.36
C LEU A 334 -4.59 11.68 -20.33
N ALA A 335 -5.31 11.23 -21.37
CA ALA A 335 -6.03 12.12 -22.28
C ALA A 335 -7.10 12.94 -21.54
N PHE A 336 -7.90 12.29 -20.69
CA PHE A 336 -8.91 12.95 -19.87
C PHE A 336 -8.30 13.99 -18.92
N ILE A 337 -7.16 13.71 -18.28
CA ILE A 337 -6.46 14.65 -17.40
C ILE A 337 -6.09 15.92 -18.16
N ARG A 338 -5.52 15.78 -19.37
CA ARG A 338 -5.15 16.92 -20.22
C ARG A 338 -6.35 17.79 -20.56
N GLU A 339 -7.45 17.17 -20.95
CA GLU A 339 -8.69 17.87 -21.31
C GLU A 339 -9.35 18.54 -20.11
N TYR A 340 -9.49 17.81 -18.99
CA TYR A 340 -10.15 18.29 -17.78
C TYR A 340 -9.41 19.47 -17.15
N LEU A 341 -8.08 19.42 -17.11
CA LEU A 341 -7.29 20.50 -16.54
C LEU A 341 -7.27 21.74 -17.45
N ALA A 342 -7.34 21.55 -18.78
CA ALA A 342 -7.47 22.66 -19.73
C ALA A 342 -8.83 23.36 -19.63
N ASN A 343 -9.89 22.58 -19.36
CA ASN A 343 -11.27 23.07 -19.33
C ASN A 343 -12.01 22.59 -18.07
N PRO A 344 -11.67 23.09 -16.87
CA PRO A 344 -12.31 22.64 -15.65
C PRO A 344 -13.80 23.03 -15.64
N PRO A 345 -14.70 22.15 -15.18
CA PRO A 345 -16.12 22.48 -15.11
C PRO A 345 -16.33 23.68 -14.17
N PRO A 346 -17.31 24.57 -14.48
CA PRO A 346 -17.57 25.73 -13.65
C PRO A 346 -17.93 25.29 -12.22
N PRO A 347 -17.54 26.07 -11.19
CA PRO A 347 -17.85 25.74 -9.81
C PRO A 347 -19.37 25.61 -9.63
N PRO A 348 -19.84 24.67 -8.80
CA PRO A 348 -21.26 24.52 -8.54
C PRO A 348 -21.82 25.85 -8.01
N LYS A 349 -22.95 26.30 -8.58
CA LYS A 349 -23.60 27.53 -8.15
C LYS A 349 -23.86 27.46 -6.64
N PRO A 350 -23.57 28.51 -5.87
CA PRO A 350 -23.81 28.50 -4.43
C PRO A 350 -25.29 28.21 -4.18
N VAL A 351 -25.54 27.14 -3.43
CA VAL A 351 -26.90 26.79 -2.98
C VAL A 351 -27.35 27.93 -2.07
N ARG A 352 -28.25 28.78 -2.56
CA ARG A 352 -28.94 29.78 -1.74
C ARG A 352 -29.61 29.04 -0.60
N ARG A 353 -29.07 29.12 0.62
CA ARG A 353 -29.81 28.70 1.81
C ARG A 353 -31.10 29.53 1.86
N PRO A 354 -32.27 28.91 2.08
CA PRO A 354 -33.45 29.68 2.41
C PRO A 354 -33.15 30.50 3.67
N SER A 355 -33.37 31.82 3.59
CA SER A 355 -33.25 32.71 4.75
C SER A 355 -34.13 32.16 5.88
N PRO A 356 -33.65 32.12 7.13
CA PRO A 356 -34.50 31.75 8.25
C PRO A 356 -35.68 32.73 8.29
N ALA A 357 -36.90 32.18 8.28
CA ALA A 357 -38.11 32.95 8.44
C ALA A 357 -38.00 33.79 9.72
N LYS A 358 -38.20 35.11 9.60
CA LYS A 358 -38.37 35.98 10.76
C LYS A 358 -39.55 35.45 11.57
N THR A 359 -39.29 34.87 12.73
CA THR A 359 -40.32 34.63 13.73
C THR A 359 -40.80 35.99 14.21
N SER A 360 -41.99 36.40 13.76
CA SER A 360 -42.72 37.51 14.33
C SER A 360 -43.12 37.12 15.75
N SER A 361 -42.42 37.67 16.75
CA SER A 361 -42.85 37.63 18.13
C SER A 361 -44.11 38.50 18.26
N THR A 362 -45.26 37.86 18.45
CA THR A 362 -46.50 38.52 18.86
C THR A 362 -46.29 39.05 20.28
N SER A 363 -46.17 40.37 20.41
CA SER A 363 -46.28 41.05 21.71
C SER A 363 -47.78 41.30 21.94
N THR A 364 -48.37 40.58 22.89
CA THR A 364 -49.67 40.92 23.47
C THR A 364 -49.46 42.03 24.46
N ASP A 365 -49.79 43.26 24.07
CA ASP A 365 -49.93 44.38 25.00
C ASP A 365 -51.33 44.33 25.63
N THR A 366 -51.37 44.24 26.96
CA THR A 366 -52.58 44.24 27.77
C THR A 366 -52.73 45.63 28.39
N THR A 367 -53.47 46.51 27.75
CA THR A 367 -53.95 47.75 28.38
C THR A 367 -55.38 47.60 28.89
N LYS A 368 -55.46 47.54 30.22
CA LYS A 368 -56.65 47.67 31.08
C LYS A 368 -57.09 49.13 31.12
N THR A 369 -58.37 49.43 30.86
CA THR A 369 -59.23 50.54 31.39
C THR A 369 -60.63 50.29 30.76
N LYS A 370 -61.77 50.22 31.44
CA LYS A 370 -62.27 50.73 32.72
C LYS A 370 -63.29 49.76 33.30
#